data_AF-A0A521KEN6-F1
#
_entry.id   AF-A0A521KEN6-F1
#
_cell.length_a   1.000
_cell.length_b   1.000
_cell.length_c   1.000
_cell.angle_alpha   90.00
_cell.angle_beta   90.00
_cell.angle_gamma   90.00
#
_symmetry.space_group_name_H-M   'P 1'
#
loop_
_entity.id
_entity.type
_entity.pdbx_description
1 polymer ?
#
loop_
_entity_poly.entity_id
_entity_poly.type
_entity_poly.pdbx_seq_one_letter_code
_entity_poly.pdbx_strand_id
1 'polypeptide(L)'
;MSDPQPPPADDAASGPQRRDAPRKAGYTQQGSWGPISDRHWTRARAGQNEEALEYYRERSKAPGVAEGGDVRNFYCMECDGVIPYQSGAVDCPHCGARVEPGVRRYFNWVEMEMPAPSDRRFLIGVAVAGLLVLGVIGLVLWLVWR
;
A
#
# COMPACT_ATOMS: atom_id res chain seq x y z
N MET A 1 -32.78 13.61 32.39
CA MET A 1 -31.44 13.84 31.82
C MET A 1 -30.59 12.71 32.33
N SER A 2 -30.33 11.72 31.48
CA SER A 2 -29.63 10.49 31.85
C SER A 2 -28.16 10.67 31.49
N ASP A 3 -27.26 10.46 32.45
CA ASP A 3 -25.82 10.53 32.22
C ASP A 3 -25.37 9.45 31.23
N PRO A 4 -24.44 9.76 30.30
CA PRO A 4 -23.88 8.78 29.40
C PRO A 4 -22.96 7.81 30.16
N GLN A 5 -23.25 6.52 30.03
CA GLN A 5 -22.46 5.44 30.62
C GLN A 5 -21.08 5.35 29.93
N PRO A 6 -19.97 5.23 30.68
CA PRO A 6 -18.65 5.09 30.09
C PRO A 6 -18.50 3.74 29.36
N PRO A 7 -17.68 3.67 28.29
CA PRO A 7 -17.41 2.41 27.59
C PRO A 7 -16.64 1.43 28.51
N PRO A 8 -16.84 0.12 28.36
CA PRO A 8 -16.08 -0.88 29.11
C PRO A 8 -14.59 -0.80 28.76
N ALA A 9 -13.75 -1.01 29.76
CA ALA A 9 -12.30 -1.01 29.63
C ALA A 9 -11.82 -2.17 28.74
N ASP A 10 -11.06 -1.85 27.70
CA ASP A 10 -10.37 -2.83 26.87
C ASP A 10 -9.19 -3.43 27.67
N ASP A 11 -9.26 -4.72 27.97
CA ASP A 11 -8.16 -5.50 28.55
C ASP A 11 -7.00 -5.60 27.54
N ALA A 12 -6.13 -4.60 27.57
CA ALA A 12 -4.87 -4.59 26.86
C ALA A 12 -3.85 -5.52 27.55
N ALA A 13 -3.84 -6.81 27.17
CA ALA A 13 -2.68 -7.67 27.39
C ALA A 13 -2.71 -8.90 26.48
N SER A 14 -1.86 -8.92 25.44
CA SER A 14 -1.05 -10.08 24.96
C SER A 14 -0.66 -9.90 23.49
N GLY A 15 0.59 -9.46 23.24
CA GLY A 15 1.18 -9.52 21.90
C GLY A 15 1.39 -10.97 21.40
N PRO A 16 1.59 -11.20 20.10
CA PRO A 16 1.58 -12.54 19.53
C PRO A 16 2.91 -13.27 19.79
N GLN A 17 2.88 -14.28 20.65
CA GLN A 17 3.95 -15.29 20.71
C GLN A 17 3.81 -16.24 19.50
N ARG A 18 4.75 -16.15 18.55
CA ARG A 18 4.96 -17.15 17.50
C ARG A 18 5.29 -18.49 18.17
N ARG A 19 4.36 -19.45 18.12
CA ARG A 19 4.62 -20.85 18.52
C ARG A 19 4.53 -21.73 17.28
N ASP A 20 5.69 -22.18 16.84
CA ASP A 20 5.84 -23.21 15.80
C ASP A 20 5.31 -24.54 16.34
N ALA A 21 4.00 -24.77 16.18
CA ALA A 21 3.37 -26.05 16.49
C ALA A 21 3.25 -26.91 15.21
N PRO A 22 3.51 -28.22 15.27
CA PRO A 22 3.42 -29.10 14.11
C PRO A 22 1.99 -29.13 13.57
N ARG A 23 1.85 -28.83 12.28
CA ARG A 23 0.57 -28.77 11.55
C ARG A 23 -0.03 -30.19 11.53
N LYS A 24 -1.00 -30.46 12.40
CA LYS A 24 -1.73 -31.75 12.40
C LYS A 24 -2.43 -31.92 11.05
N ALA A 25 -2.07 -32.98 10.33
CA ALA A 25 -2.74 -33.42 9.11
C ALA A 25 -4.18 -33.81 9.46
N GLY A 26 -5.16 -33.06 8.95
CA GLY A 26 -6.57 -33.29 9.25
C GLY A 26 -7.51 -32.09 9.11
N TYR A 27 -7.03 -30.92 8.68
CA TYR A 27 -7.93 -29.82 8.35
C TYR A 27 -8.53 -30.03 6.96
N THR A 28 -9.76 -30.54 6.93
CA THR A 28 -10.65 -30.30 5.80
C THR A 28 -10.75 -28.79 5.60
N GLN A 29 -10.68 -28.36 4.35
CA GLN A 29 -10.62 -26.97 3.93
C GLN A 29 -11.99 -26.27 4.10
N GLN A 30 -12.58 -26.33 5.29
CA GLN A 30 -13.61 -25.37 5.68
C GLN A 30 -12.87 -24.07 6.02
N GLY A 31 -13.34 -22.94 5.46
CA GLY A 31 -12.61 -21.67 5.35
C GLY A 31 -11.90 -21.21 6.62
N SER A 32 -11.02 -20.20 6.49
CA SER A 32 -10.09 -19.68 7.52
C SER A 32 -10.70 -19.22 8.86
N TRP A 33 -12.00 -19.39 9.03
CA TRP A 33 -12.76 -19.18 10.25
C TRP A 33 -12.69 -20.47 11.08
N GLY A 34 -11.90 -20.49 12.14
CA GLY A 34 -11.84 -21.61 13.10
C GLY A 34 -13.20 -21.93 13.75
N PRO A 35 -13.25 -22.62 14.91
CA PRO A 35 -14.50 -22.91 15.60
C PRO A 35 -15.11 -21.64 16.22
N ILE A 36 -15.68 -20.79 15.38
CA ILE A 36 -16.40 -19.58 15.75
C ILE A 36 -17.79 -20.02 16.23
N SER A 37 -18.21 -19.59 17.42
CA SER A 37 -19.56 -19.88 17.94
C SER A 37 -20.65 -19.17 17.14
N ASP A 38 -21.87 -19.69 17.15
CA ASP A 38 -23.01 -19.07 16.44
C ASP A 38 -23.43 -17.72 17.02
N ARG A 39 -23.03 -17.41 18.25
CA ARG A 39 -23.22 -16.09 18.89
C ARG A 39 -22.17 -15.06 18.49
N HIS A 40 -21.14 -15.47 17.74
CA HIS A 40 -20.12 -14.54 17.27
C HIS A 40 -20.74 -13.58 16.24
N TRP A 41 -20.41 -12.29 16.34
CA TRP A 41 -21.03 -11.23 15.56
C TRP A 41 -21.01 -11.46 14.04
N THR A 42 -19.98 -12.13 13.51
CA THR A 42 -19.86 -12.47 12.08
C THR A 42 -20.88 -13.54 11.63
N ARG A 43 -21.23 -14.49 12.52
CA ARG A 43 -22.24 -15.53 12.25
C ARG A 43 -23.65 -15.06 12.58
N ALA A 44 -23.82 -14.36 13.70
CA ALA A 44 -25.11 -13.82 14.13
C ALA A 44 -25.71 -12.82 13.12
N ARG A 45 -24.85 -12.19 12.29
CA ARG A 45 -25.24 -11.27 11.22
C ARG A 45 -25.11 -11.88 9.82
N ALA A 46 -24.91 -13.19 9.70
CA ALA A 46 -24.84 -13.86 8.40
C ALA A 46 -26.17 -13.67 7.64
N GLY A 47 -26.08 -13.29 6.36
CA GLY A 47 -27.25 -12.96 5.54
C GLY A 47 -27.88 -11.58 5.81
N GLN A 48 -27.33 -10.80 6.75
CA GLN A 48 -27.72 -9.40 6.95
C GLN A 48 -26.77 -8.48 6.17
N ASN A 49 -27.30 -7.36 5.70
CA ASN A 49 -26.54 -6.33 4.97
C ASN A 49 -25.94 -6.81 3.64
N GLU A 50 -26.60 -7.75 2.94
CA GLU A 50 -26.16 -8.20 1.62
C GLU A 50 -25.99 -7.04 0.63
N GLU A 51 -26.90 -6.06 0.67
CA GLU A 51 -26.81 -4.84 -0.14
C GLU A 51 -25.54 -4.03 0.18
N ALA A 52 -25.19 -3.87 1.46
CA ALA A 52 -23.97 -3.16 1.83
C ALA A 52 -22.71 -3.94 1.43
N LEU A 53 -22.72 -5.27 1.59
CA LEU A 53 -21.62 -6.13 1.14
C LEU A 53 -21.44 -6.08 -0.37
N GLU A 54 -22.54 -6.07 -1.13
CA GLU A 54 -22.50 -5.95 -2.58
C GLU A 54 -21.98 -4.57 -2.99
N TYR A 55 -22.46 -3.50 -2.36
CA TYR A 55 -21.90 -2.16 -2.54
C TYR A 55 -20.39 -2.12 -2.26
N TYR A 56 -19.90 -2.75 -1.19
CA TYR A 56 -18.46 -2.80 -0.90
C TYR A 56 -17.67 -3.62 -1.93
N ARG A 57 -18.24 -4.70 -2.49
CA ARG A 57 -17.61 -5.47 -3.59
C ARG A 57 -17.51 -4.65 -4.87
N GLU A 58 -18.54 -3.84 -5.15
CA GLU A 58 -18.60 -2.99 -6.32
C GLU A 58 -17.90 -1.63 -6.15
N ARG A 59 -17.47 -1.29 -4.93
CA ARG A 59 -16.81 -0.01 -4.61
C ARG A 59 -15.58 0.27 -5.45
N SER A 60 -14.84 -0.76 -5.88
CA SER A 60 -13.69 -0.62 -6.79
C SER A 60 -14.08 -0.20 -8.21
N LYS A 61 -15.34 -0.37 -8.60
CA LYS A 61 -15.91 0.05 -9.89
C LYS A 61 -16.54 1.45 -9.83
N ALA A 62 -16.52 2.11 -8.67
CA ALA A 62 -17.06 3.45 -8.54
C ALA A 62 -16.33 4.43 -9.48
N PRO A 63 -17.04 5.38 -10.11
CA PRO A 63 -16.42 6.39 -10.97
C PRO A 63 -15.32 7.15 -10.21
N GLY A 64 -14.18 7.36 -10.87
CA GLY A 64 -12.95 7.90 -10.26
C GLY A 64 -12.03 6.87 -9.59
N VAL A 65 -12.56 5.72 -9.10
CA VAL A 65 -11.73 4.60 -8.60
C VAL A 65 -11.34 3.66 -9.74
N ALA A 66 -12.32 3.32 -10.60
CA ALA A 66 -12.10 2.48 -11.78
C ALA A 66 -11.11 3.11 -12.80
N GLU A 67 -11.03 4.44 -12.81
CA GLU A 67 -10.13 5.22 -13.68
C GLU A 67 -8.69 5.31 -13.14
N GLY A 68 -8.41 4.68 -11.99
CA GLY A 68 -7.08 4.59 -11.40
C GLY A 68 -6.81 5.55 -10.24
N GLY A 69 -7.82 6.30 -9.79
CA GLY A 69 -7.65 7.36 -8.81
C GLY A 69 -6.94 8.56 -9.43
N ASP A 70 -7.50 9.76 -9.25
CA ASP A 70 -6.86 11.00 -9.68
C ASP A 70 -5.48 11.18 -9.00
N VAL A 71 -4.64 12.06 -9.56
CA VAL A 71 -3.26 12.29 -9.13
C VAL A 71 -3.22 12.54 -7.61
N ARG A 72 -2.35 11.82 -6.90
CA ARG A 72 -2.35 11.70 -5.43
C ARG A 72 -2.10 13.03 -4.70
N ASN A 73 -3.15 13.73 -4.34
CA ASN A 73 -3.02 14.94 -3.53
C ASN A 73 -2.49 14.63 -2.12
N PHE A 74 -1.68 15.55 -1.57
CA PHE A 74 -1.12 15.45 -0.22
C PHE A 74 -1.43 16.70 0.59
N TYR A 75 -1.44 16.57 1.91
CA TYR A 75 -1.68 17.69 2.80
C TYR A 75 -0.41 18.46 3.15
N CYS A 76 -0.53 19.78 3.23
CA CYS A 76 0.42 20.60 3.97
C CYS A 76 0.26 20.32 5.47
N MET A 77 1.36 20.06 6.17
CA MET A 77 1.34 19.81 7.62
C MET A 77 1.11 21.07 8.46
N GLU A 78 1.27 22.25 7.86
CA GLU A 78 1.16 23.53 8.55
C GLU A 78 -0.25 24.15 8.43
N CYS A 79 -0.87 24.06 7.25
CA CYS A 79 -2.14 24.71 6.98
C CYS A 79 -3.28 23.74 6.63
N ASP A 80 -3.01 22.43 6.66
CA ASP A 80 -3.93 21.36 6.25
C ASP A 80 -4.51 21.53 4.83
N GLY A 81 -3.85 22.36 4.00
CA GLY A 81 -4.23 22.64 2.63
C GLY A 81 -3.91 21.46 1.73
N VAL A 82 -4.81 21.17 0.79
CA VAL A 82 -4.61 20.11 -0.22
C VAL A 82 -3.64 20.63 -1.29
N ILE A 83 -2.52 19.94 -1.47
CA ILE A 83 -1.50 20.28 -2.46
C ILE A 83 -1.64 19.30 -3.64
N PRO A 84 -1.82 19.81 -4.87
CA PRO A 84 -1.86 18.95 -6.05
C PRO A 84 -0.52 18.22 -6.22
N TYR A 85 -0.58 16.94 -6.60
CA TYR A 85 0.65 16.18 -6.86
C TYR A 85 1.39 16.74 -8.08
N GLN A 86 2.40 17.55 -7.81
CA GLN A 86 3.39 17.97 -8.80
C GLN A 86 4.74 17.43 -8.37
N SER A 87 5.43 16.71 -9.26
CA SER A 87 6.77 16.20 -8.97
C SER A 87 7.71 17.38 -8.70
N GLY A 88 8.13 17.54 -7.45
CA GLY A 88 9.12 18.54 -7.04
C GLY A 88 8.58 19.81 -6.39
N ALA A 89 7.30 19.87 -5.99
CA ALA A 89 6.81 20.97 -5.16
C ALA A 89 7.62 21.04 -3.85
N VAL A 90 8.38 22.12 -3.67
CA VAL A 90 9.20 22.38 -2.47
C VAL A 90 8.43 23.19 -1.44
N ASP A 91 7.46 24.01 -1.89
CA ASP A 91 6.71 24.92 -1.04
C ASP A 91 5.20 24.76 -1.25
N CYS A 92 4.43 24.95 -0.18
CA CYS A 92 2.98 24.90 -0.19
C CYS A 92 2.39 26.13 -0.91
N PRO A 93 1.49 25.97 -1.90
CA PRO A 93 0.87 27.10 -2.60
C PRO A 93 -0.11 27.90 -1.73
N HIS A 94 -0.52 27.38 -0.57
CA HIS A 94 -1.48 28.02 0.32
C HIS A 94 -0.81 28.90 1.37
N CYS A 95 0.27 28.43 1.97
CA CYS A 95 0.92 29.09 3.11
C CYS A 95 2.42 29.35 2.92
N GLY A 96 3.04 28.88 1.83
CA GLY A 96 4.48 29.03 1.58
C GLY A 96 5.38 28.15 2.44
N ALA A 97 4.83 27.29 3.30
CA ALA A 97 5.63 26.36 4.10
C ALA A 97 6.37 25.34 3.23
N ARG A 98 7.60 24.99 3.62
CA ARG A 98 8.41 24.00 2.91
C ARG A 98 7.84 22.59 3.12
N VAL A 99 7.61 21.89 2.02
CA VAL A 99 7.12 20.50 2.01
C VAL A 99 8.30 19.55 2.07
N GLU A 100 8.40 18.77 3.14
CA GLU A 100 9.40 17.71 3.24
C GLU A 100 9.06 16.53 2.31
N PRO A 101 9.98 16.11 1.41
CA PRO A 101 9.71 15.02 0.47
C PRO A 101 9.42 13.67 1.13
N GLY A 102 9.88 13.46 2.36
CA GLY A 102 9.76 12.20 3.11
C GLY A 102 8.54 12.10 4.03
N VAL A 103 7.85 13.21 4.30
CA VAL A 103 6.69 13.25 5.22
C VAL A 103 5.49 13.80 4.46
N ARG A 104 4.82 12.93 3.71
CA ARG A 104 3.60 13.28 2.98
C ARG A 104 2.42 12.53 3.58
N ARG A 105 1.48 13.25 4.18
CA ARG A 105 0.15 12.70 4.50
C ARG A 105 -0.66 12.70 3.21
N TYR A 106 -0.78 11.52 2.60
CA TYR A 106 -1.60 11.35 1.40
C TYR A 106 -3.08 11.40 1.77
N PHE A 107 -3.88 12.06 0.94
CA PHE A 107 -5.32 12.21 1.16
C PHE A 107 -6.12 10.91 0.99
N ASN A 108 -5.48 9.81 0.56
CA ASN A 108 -6.21 8.57 0.28
C ASN A 108 -5.70 7.42 1.14
N TRP A 109 -6.62 6.79 1.88
CA TRP A 109 -6.38 5.60 2.70
C TRP A 109 -6.22 4.32 1.83
N VAL A 110 -6.49 4.44 0.53
CA VAL A 110 -6.26 3.37 -0.45
C VAL A 110 -4.79 3.39 -0.85
N GLU A 111 -4.02 2.60 -0.11
CA GLU A 111 -2.73 2.01 -0.50
C GLU A 111 -1.62 3.00 -0.86
N MET A 112 -0.77 3.24 0.13
CA MET A 112 0.54 3.90 0.03
C MET A 112 1.53 3.04 -0.76
N GLU A 113 1.30 2.80 -2.05
CA GLU A 113 2.37 2.31 -2.93
C GLU A 113 3.21 3.51 -3.36
N MET A 114 4.31 3.78 -2.65
CA MET A 114 5.34 4.66 -3.20
C MET A 114 5.84 4.02 -4.50
N PRO A 115 5.82 4.72 -5.66
CA PRO A 115 6.36 4.14 -6.88
C PRO A 115 7.81 3.75 -6.60
N ALA A 116 8.17 2.49 -6.91
CA ALA A 116 9.50 1.99 -6.69
C ALA A 116 10.54 2.94 -7.30
N PRO A 117 11.65 3.23 -6.61
CA PRO A 117 12.69 4.10 -7.14
C PRO A 117 13.11 3.58 -8.52
N SER A 118 13.18 4.46 -9.53
CA SER A 118 13.43 4.02 -10.89
C SER A 118 14.81 3.35 -11.01
N ASP A 119 14.86 2.11 -11.51
CA ASP A 119 16.11 1.35 -11.73
C ASP A 119 16.96 1.87 -12.89
N ARG A 120 16.66 3.07 -13.41
CA ARG A 120 17.36 3.69 -14.56
C ARG A 120 18.88 3.75 -14.36
N ARG A 121 19.36 4.05 -13.15
CA ARG A 121 20.80 4.11 -12.88
C ARG A 121 21.48 2.76 -13.02
N PHE A 122 20.83 1.70 -12.54
CA PHE A 122 21.31 0.34 -12.70
C PHE A 122 21.30 -0.08 -14.17
N LEU A 123 20.20 0.16 -14.88
CA LEU A 123 20.07 -0.16 -16.31
C LEU A 123 21.12 0.58 -17.17
N ILE A 124 21.39 1.84 -16.87
CA ILE A 124 22.48 2.60 -17.54
C ILE A 124 23.83 1.94 -17.27
N GLY A 125 24.10 1.55 -16.02
CA GLY A 125 25.35 0.84 -15.67
C GLY A 125 25.52 -0.47 -16.43
N VAL A 126 24.46 -1.28 -16.52
CA VAL A 126 24.46 -2.53 -17.28
C VAL A 126 24.67 -2.28 -18.77
N ALA A 127 24.01 -1.28 -19.35
CA ALA A 127 24.16 -0.92 -20.76
C ALA A 127 25.60 -0.48 -21.09
N VAL A 128 26.20 0.37 -20.24
CA VAL A 128 27.60 0.81 -20.40
C VAL A 128 28.56 -0.37 -20.30
N ALA A 129 28.38 -1.25 -19.31
CA ALA A 129 29.21 -2.45 -19.16
C ALA A 129 29.11 -3.37 -20.39
N GLY A 130 27.89 -3.60 -20.89
CA GLY A 130 27.66 -4.38 -22.11
C GLY A 130 28.37 -3.79 -23.33
N LEU A 131 28.28 -2.47 -23.53
CA LEU A 131 29.00 -1.79 -24.62
C LEU A 131 30.52 -1.92 -24.51
N LEU A 132 31.08 -1.84 -23.30
CA LEU A 132 32.52 -2.03 -23.08
C LEU A 132 32.95 -3.45 -23.44
N VAL A 133 32.20 -4.47 -23.01
CA VAL A 133 32.49 -5.88 -23.34
C VAL A 133 32.44 -6.09 -24.86
N LEU A 134 31.42 -5.58 -25.53
CA LEU A 134 31.31 -5.65 -26.99
C LEU A 134 32.47 -4.93 -27.69
N GLY A 135 32.88 -3.76 -27.18
CA GLY A 135 34.03 -3.03 -27.70
C GLY A 135 35.34 -3.82 -27.58
N VAL A 136 35.59 -4.48 -26.45
CA VAL A 136 36.77 -5.34 -26.26
C VAL A 136 36.74 -6.54 -27.20
N ILE A 137 35.59 -7.22 -27.32
CA ILE A 137 35.44 -8.35 -28.25
C ILE A 137 35.70 -7.89 -29.69
N GLY A 138 35.11 -6.77 -30.11
CA GLY A 138 35.32 -6.20 -31.44
C GLY A 138 36.78 -5.85 -31.71
N LEU A 139 37.47 -5.27 -30.73
CA LEU A 139 38.90 -4.96 -30.83
C LEU A 139 39.76 -6.22 -30.97
N VAL A 140 39.49 -7.24 -30.16
CA VAL A 140 40.23 -8.52 -30.23
C VAL A 140 40.00 -9.19 -31.60
N LEU A 141 38.75 -9.29 -32.06
CA LEU A 141 38.44 -9.86 -33.37
C LEU A 141 39.13 -9.09 -34.49
N TRP A 142 39.12 -7.75 -34.43
CA TRP A 142 39.81 -6.90 -35.40
C TRP A 142 41.33 -7.13 -35.41
N LEU A 143 41.95 -7.28 -34.23
CA LEU A 143 43.38 -7.56 -34.11
C LEU A 143 43.76 -8.96 -34.63
N VAL A 144 42.88 -9.96 -34.45
CA VAL A 144 43.12 -11.34 -34.91
C VAL A 144 42.94 -11.47 -36.42
N TRP A 145 42.03 -10.70 -37.02
CA TRP A 145 41.72 -10.74 -38.45
C TRP A 145 42.54 -9.77 -39.32
N ARG A 146 43.39 -8.96 -38.69
CA ARG A 146 44.32 -8.05 -39.36
C ARG A 146 45.66 -8.72 -39.62
#